data_AF-A0A0K9P0B9-F1
#
_entry.id   AF-A0A0K9P0B9-F1
#
_cell.length_a   1.000
_cell.length_b   1.000
_cell.length_c   1.000
_cell.angle_alpha   90.00
_cell.angle_beta   90.00
_cell.angle_gamma   90.00
#
_symmetry.space_group_name_H-M   'P 1'
#
loop_
_entity.id
_entity.type
_entity.pdbx_description
1 polymer ?
#
loop_
_entity_poly.entity_id
_entity_poly.type
_entity_poly.pdbx_seq_one_letter_code
_entity_poly.pdbx_strand_id
1 'polypeptide(L)' 'MPGRLIMNMKSMLEGNRKWTDEVQLFDFLTISSSTNNFSNSNKIRHGGFGIVYKGTMEDGQEIAVKKV' A
#
# COMPACT_ATOMS: atom_id res chain seq x y z
N MET A 1 1.23 5.56 17.42
CA MET A 1 1.11 4.38 16.53
C MET A 1 1.61 4.82 15.17
N PRO A 2 2.71 4.27 14.61
CA PRO A 2 3.28 4.82 13.39
C PRO A 2 2.34 4.54 12.22
N GLY A 3 1.89 5.60 11.54
CA GLY A 3 1.06 5.51 10.35
C GLY A 3 1.75 4.71 9.26
N ARG A 4 1.02 3.81 8.60
CA ARG A 4 1.54 3.06 7.45
C ARG A 4 1.34 3.88 6.19
N LEU A 5 2.36 3.89 5.34
CA LEU A 5 2.36 4.59 4.06
C LEU A 5 1.57 3.77 3.04
N ILE A 6 0.57 4.40 2.41
CA ILE A 6 -0.15 3.87 1.25
C ILE A 6 0.20 4.71 0.03
N MET A 7 0.39 4.03 -1.10
CA MET A 7 0.58 4.67 -2.41
C MET A 7 -0.37 4.08 -3.44
N ASN A 8 -0.75 4.90 -4.42
CA ASN A 8 -1.55 4.45 -5.54
C ASN A 8 -0.73 3.51 -6.45
N MET A 9 -1.36 2.43 -6.94
CA MET A 9 -0.69 1.45 -7.78
C MET A 9 -0.29 2.02 -9.16
N LYS A 10 -1.04 2.99 -9.72
CA LYS A 10 -0.65 3.70 -10.95
C LYS A 10 0.67 4.45 -10.78
N SER A 11 0.83 5.20 -9.69
CA SER A 11 2.08 5.92 -9.40
C SER A 11 3.28 5.00 -9.21
N MET A 12 3.06 3.75 -8.75
CA MET A 12 4.13 2.75 -8.68
C MET A 12 4.56 2.22 -10.06
N LEU A 13 3.63 2.15 -11.02
CA LEU A 13 3.90 1.68 -12.38
C LEU A 13 4.53 2.77 -13.25
N GLU A 14 4.19 4.03 -12.99
CA GLU A 14 4.66 5.18 -13.77
C GLU A 14 6.15 5.50 -13.56
N GLY A 15 6.88 4.77 -12.70
CA GLY A 15 8.34 4.84 -12.59
C GLY A 15 8.89 6.20 -12.11
N ASN A 16 8.02 7.16 -11.82
CA ASN A 16 8.39 8.49 -11.41
C ASN A 16 8.80 8.46 -9.94
N ARG A 17 10.05 8.84 -9.66
CA ARG A 17 10.71 8.72 -8.34
C ARG A 17 10.13 9.62 -7.24
N LYS A 18 8.95 10.19 -7.44
CA LYS A 18 8.22 10.97 -6.43
C LYS A 18 7.37 10.03 -5.58
N TRP A 19 8.03 9.32 -4.66
CA TRP A 19 7.38 8.57 -3.59
C TRP A 19 6.75 9.49 -2.52
N THR A 20 6.85 10.81 -2.72
CA THR A 20 6.67 11.86 -1.70
C THR A 20 5.53 12.82 -1.96
N ASP A 21 4.95 12.87 -3.17
CA ASP A 21 4.02 13.96 -3.51
C ASP A 21 2.59 13.73 -3.02
N GLU A 22 2.18 12.48 -2.79
CA GLU A 22 0.84 12.16 -2.27
C GLU A 22 0.89 10.99 -1.29
N VAL A 23 1.45 11.24 -0.10
CA VAL A 23 1.34 10.30 1.02
C VAL A 23 -0.02 10.50 1.69
N GLN A 24 -0.92 9.55 1.50
CA GLN A 24 -2.18 9.51 2.21
C GLN A 24 -2.05 8.61 3.45
N LEU A 25 -2.39 9.16 4.61
CA LEU A 25 -2.45 8.43 5.88
C LEU A 25 -3.84 7.83 6.02
N PHE A 26 -3.91 6.54 6.31
CA PHE A 26 -5.16 5.85 6.60
C PHE A 26 -5.05 5.11 7.93
N ASP A 27 -6.22 4.88 8.53
CA ASP A 27 -6.33 4.06 9.73
C ASP A 27 -5.93 2.62 9.45
N PHE A 28 -5.27 2.00 10.42
CA PHE A 28 -4.81 0.61 10.32
C PHE A 28 -5.94 -0.34 9.91
N LEU A 29 -7.16 -0.12 10.41
CA LEU A 29 -8.33 -0.96 10.10
C LEU A 29 -8.70 -0.90 8.62
N THR A 30 -8.71 0.29 8.03
CA THR A 30 -8.95 0.48 6.58
C THR A 30 -7.87 -0.24 5.77
N ILE A 31 -6.62 -0.16 6.22
CA ILE A 31 -5.49 -0.84 5.57
C ILE A 31 -5.58 -2.35 5.68
N SER A 32 -5.91 -2.88 6.86
CA SER A 32 -6.05 -4.31 7.05
C SER A 32 -7.21 -4.85 6.22
N SER A 33 -8.36 -4.17 6.21
CA SER A 33 -9.51 -4.62 5.42
C SER A 33 -9.20 -4.62 3.92
N SER A 34 -8.62 -3.53 3.40
CA SER A 34 -8.27 -3.42 1.97
C SER A 34 -7.23 -4.44 1.52
N THR A 35 -6.31 -4.85 2.40
CA THR A 35 -5.26 -5.85 2.10
C THR A 35 -5.62 -7.28 2.50
N ASN A 36 -6.87 -7.54 2.91
CA ASN A 36 -7.29 -8.81 3.51
C ASN A 36 -6.33 -9.26 4.64
N ASN A 37 -6.15 -8.41 5.63
CA ASN A 37 -5.26 -8.56 6.77
C ASN A 37 -3.80 -8.83 6.40
N PHE A 38 -3.28 -8.15 5.36
CA PHE A 38 -1.94 -8.39 4.83
C PHE A 38 -1.73 -9.86 4.41
N SER A 39 -2.75 -10.46 3.78
CA SER A 39 -2.68 -11.83 3.29
C SER A 39 -1.48 -12.01 2.35
N ASN A 40 -0.79 -13.14 2.48
CA ASN A 40 0.33 -13.48 1.60
C ASN A 40 -0.09 -13.60 0.13
N SER A 41 -1.37 -13.89 -0.14
CA SER A 41 -1.93 -13.88 -1.51
C SER A 41 -1.84 -12.51 -2.18
N ASN A 42 -1.79 -11.44 -1.39
CA ASN A 42 -1.77 -10.06 -1.87
C ASN A 42 -0.34 -9.49 -1.88
N LYS A 43 0.68 -10.28 -1.56
CA LYS A 43 2.06 -9.81 -1.54
C LYS A 43 2.55 -9.58 -2.97
N ILE A 44 2.91 -8.34 -3.29
CA ILE A 44 3.40 -7.96 -4.63
C ILE A 44 4.92 -8.03 -4.69
N ARG A 45 5.60 -7.57 -3.63
CA ARG A 45 7.07 -7.48 -3.62
C ARG A 45 7.63 -7.65 -2.21
N HIS A 46 8.84 -8.22 -2.14
CA HIS A 46 9.69 -8.18 -0.95
C HIS A 46 11.09 -7.70 -1.34
N GLY A 47 11.75 -6.96 -0.45
CA GLY A 47 13.11 -6.48 -0.65
C GLY A 47 13.60 -5.69 0.57
N GLY A 48 14.76 -5.04 0.45
CA GLY A 48 15.41 -4.28 1.55
C GLY A 48 14.63 -3.08 2.09
N PHE A 49 13.40 -2.86 1.62
CA PHE A 49 12.53 -1.76 2.01
C PHE A 49 11.24 -2.23 2.68
N GLY A 50 11.06 -3.53 2.98
CA GLY A 50 9.85 -4.09 3.57
C GLY A 50 8.98 -4.88 2.58
N ILE A 51 7.78 -5.25 3.01
CA ILE A 51 6.83 -6.05 2.22
C ILE A 51 5.74 -5.13 1.67
N VAL A 52 5.50 -5.20 0.36
CA VAL A 52 4.41 -4.47 -0.30
C VAL A 52 3.25 -5.41 -0.57
N TYR A 53 2.07 -5.03 -0.10
CA TYR A 53 0.81 -5.74 -0.30
C TYR A 53 -0.11 -4.95 -1.23
N LYS A 54 -0.80 -5.65 -2.11
CA LYS A 54 -1.93 -5.13 -2.87
C LYS A 54 -3.11 -5.00 -1.94
N GLY A 55 -3.84 -3.90 -2.06
CA GLY A 55 -5.15 -3.76 -1.46
C GLY A 55 -6.14 -3.18 -2.44
N THR A 56 -7.42 -3.32 -2.12
CA THR A 56 -8.52 -2.69 -2.82
C THR A 56 -9.35 -1.93 -1.79
N MET A 57 -9.50 -0.62 -1.99
CA MET A 57 -10.33 0.24 -1.15
C MET A 57 -11.82 0.01 -1.47
N GLU A 58 -12.71 0.52 -0.60
CA GLU A 58 -14.16 0.35 -0.75
C GLU A 58 -14.72 0.97 -2.04
N ASP A 59 -14.06 1.99 -2.57
CA ASP A 59 -14.38 2.64 -3.85
C ASP A 59 -13.86 1.87 -5.08
N GLY A 60 -13.23 0.70 -4.87
CA GLY A 60 -12.62 -0.10 -5.92
C GLY A 60 -11.22 0.37 -6.33
N GLN A 61 -10.66 1.39 -5.69
CA GLN A 61 -9.30 1.86 -5.97
C GLN A 61 -8.27 0.81 -5.55
N GLU A 62 -7.40 0.42 -6.48
CA GLU A 62 -6.26 -0.44 -6.18
C GLU A 62 -5.11 0.35 -5.55
N ILE A 63 -4.65 -0.14 -4.41
CA ILE A 63 -3.60 0.47 -3.62
C ILE A 63 -2.43 -0.50 -3.40
N ALA A 64 -1.29 0.07 -3.09
CA ALA A 64 -0.14 -0.67 -2.60
C ALA A 64 0.24 -0.17 -1.21
N VAL A 65 0.24 -1.11 -0.27
CA VAL A 65 0.52 -0.86 1.14
C VAL A 65 1.89 -1.40 1.47
N LYS A 66 2.78 -0.52 1.94
CA LYS A 66 4.13 -0.90 2.36
C LYS A 66 4.14 -1.15 3.87
N LYS A 67 4.31 -2.40 4.26
CA LYS A 67 4.51 -2.82 5.65
C LYS A 67 6.01 -2.87 5.92
N VAL A 68 6.49 -1.83 6.60
CA VAL A 68 7.81 -1.73 7.23
C VAL A 68 7.73 -2.06 8.71
#